data_AF-A0A917K758-F1
#
_entry.id   AF-A0A917K758-F1
#
_cell.length_a   1.000
_cell.length_b   1.000
_cell.length_c   1.000
_cell.angle_alpha   90.00
_cell.angle_beta   90.00
_cell.angle_gamma   90.00
#
_symmetry.space_group_name_H-M   'P 1'
#
loop_
_entity.id
_entity.type
_entity.pdbx_description
1 polymer ?
#
loop_
_entity_poly.entity_id
_entity_poly.type
_entity_poly.pdbx_seq_one_letter_code
_entity_poly.pdbx_strand_id
1 'polypeptide(L)'
;MCTYTALVRALGGWPALFADEDVALMLAVEAVAPGLMLAEPGLHYRKWPGATTANVQDYRPEQGHARNEVILSRVDALQEIGWRWNPARAEII
;
A
#
# COMPACT_ATOMS: atom_id res chain seq x y z
N MET A 1 2.55 7.26 6.53
CA MET A 1 3.25 6.36 5.59
C MET A 1 3.99 7.23 4.60
N CYS A 2 5.25 6.93 4.29
CA CYS A 2 6.04 7.69 3.33
C CYS A 2 6.88 6.72 2.50
N THR A 3 7.08 7.02 1.23
CA THR A 3 7.93 6.26 0.31
C THR A 3 8.45 7.19 -0.79
N TYR A 4 9.35 6.68 -1.63
CA TYR A 4 9.93 7.44 -2.74
C TYR A 4 8.90 7.62 -3.87
N THR A 5 8.71 8.86 -4.33
CA THR A 5 7.86 9.16 -5.50
C THR A 5 8.26 8.37 -6.73
N ALA A 6 9.56 8.20 -6.98
CA ALA A 6 10.08 7.41 -8.09
C ALA A 6 9.69 5.93 -8.00
N LEU A 7 9.68 5.36 -6.78
CA LEU A 7 9.26 3.98 -6.56
C LEU A 7 7.75 3.81 -6.81
N VAL A 8 6.92 4.76 -6.35
CA VAL A 8 5.48 4.75 -6.65
C VAL A 8 5.23 4.72 -8.15
N ARG A 9 5.96 5.55 -8.92
CA ARG A 9 5.87 5.58 -10.39
C ARG A 9 6.36 4.28 -11.02
N ALA A 10 7.48 3.73 -10.56
CA ALA A 10 8.02 2.47 -11.07
C ALA A 10 7.06 1.28 -10.84
N LEU A 11 6.34 1.29 -9.72
CA LEU A 11 5.32 0.29 -9.42
C LEU A 11 4.00 0.52 -10.17
N GLY A 12 3.83 1.62 -10.90
CA GLY A 12 2.60 1.94 -11.65
C GLY A 12 1.54 2.68 -10.84
N GLY A 13 1.89 3.27 -9.68
CA GLY A 13 0.98 4.03 -8.84
C GLY A 13 0.10 3.18 -7.92
N TRP A 14 -0.95 3.84 -7.38
CA TRP A 14 -1.98 3.18 -6.57
C TRP A 14 -2.87 2.28 -7.44
N PRO A 15 -3.22 1.07 -6.98
CA PRO A 15 -4.16 0.22 -7.69
C PRO A 15 -5.57 0.81 -7.59
N ALA A 16 -6.37 0.68 -8.65
CA ALA A 16 -7.76 1.11 -8.67
C ALA A 16 -8.64 0.11 -7.90
N LEU A 17 -8.71 0.24 -6.58
CA LEU A 17 -9.49 -0.63 -5.69
C LEU A 17 -10.54 0.19 -4.92
N PHE A 18 -11.71 -0.40 -4.68
CA PHE A 18 -12.66 0.21 -3.77
C PHE A 18 -12.20 -0.06 -2.32
N ALA A 19 -11.60 0.95 -1.69
CA ALA A 19 -10.89 0.86 -0.40
C ALA A 19 -9.58 0.05 -0.47
N ASP A 20 -8.74 0.22 0.56
CA ASP A 20 -7.45 -0.47 0.74
C ASP A 20 -6.36 -0.13 -0.30
N GLU A 21 -6.57 0.89 -1.15
CA GLU A 21 -5.63 1.30 -2.21
C GLU A 21 -4.25 1.70 -1.65
N ASP A 22 -4.25 2.40 -0.52
CA ASP A 22 -3.05 2.87 0.17
C ASP A 22 -2.27 1.71 0.81
N VAL A 23 -2.97 0.79 1.49
CA VAL A 23 -2.41 -0.45 2.02
C VAL A 23 -1.81 -1.30 0.89
N ALA A 24 -2.55 -1.45 -0.20
CA ALA A 24 -2.11 -2.22 -1.36
C ALA A 24 -0.81 -1.69 -1.98
N LEU A 25 -0.69 -0.37 -2.13
CA LEU A 25 0.57 0.23 -2.58
C LEU A 25 1.70 0.00 -1.57
N MET A 26 1.44 0.15 -0.26
CA MET A 26 2.50 -0.01 0.74
C MET A 26 3.00 -1.45 0.83
N LEU A 27 2.15 -2.45 0.65
CA LEU A 27 2.59 -3.85 0.57
C LEU A 27 3.43 -4.13 -0.69
N ALA A 28 3.05 -3.53 -1.83
CA ALA A 28 3.87 -3.61 -3.04
C ALA A 28 5.24 -2.93 -2.87
N VAL A 29 5.29 -1.80 -2.16
CA VAL A 29 6.55 -1.13 -1.79
C VAL A 29 7.39 -2.03 -0.89
N GLU A 30 6.82 -2.58 0.17
CA GLU A 30 7.52 -3.46 1.12
C GLU A 30 8.14 -4.68 0.43
N ALA A 31 7.44 -5.27 -0.55
CA ALA A 31 7.95 -6.42 -1.31
C ALA A 31 9.31 -6.16 -1.99
N VAL A 32 9.56 -4.93 -2.45
CA VAL A 32 10.76 -4.57 -3.24
C VAL A 32 11.73 -3.66 -2.48
N ALA A 33 11.27 -3.00 -1.43
CA ALA A 33 12.02 -2.03 -0.63
C ALA A 33 11.56 -2.10 0.84
N PRO A 34 12.11 -3.03 1.65
CA PRO A 34 11.70 -3.19 3.04
C PRO A 34 11.80 -1.88 3.83
N GLY A 35 10.69 -1.51 4.46
CA GLY A 35 10.56 -0.28 5.23
C GLY A 35 10.93 -0.46 6.70
N LEU A 36 10.64 0.60 7.47
CA LEU A 36 10.76 0.58 8.93
C LEU A 36 9.47 1.10 9.54
N MET A 37 8.95 0.37 10.53
CA MET A 37 7.82 0.84 11.33
C MET A 37 8.35 1.69 12.48
N LEU A 38 7.84 2.91 12.60
CA LEU A 38 8.17 3.80 13.72
C LEU A 38 7.27 3.47 14.92
N ALA A 39 7.83 3.51 16.12
CA ALA A 39 7.09 3.28 17.35
C ALA A 39 6.14 4.44 17.70
N GLU A 40 6.45 5.64 17.22
CA GLU A 40 5.68 6.86 17.49
C GLU A 40 4.64 7.13 16.39
N PRO A 41 3.43 7.59 16.74
CA PRO A 41 2.42 7.97 15.75
C PRO A 41 2.90 9.15 14.88
N GLY A 42 3.00 8.93 13.57
CA GLY A 42 3.37 9.98 12.61
C GLY A 42 2.21 10.82 12.07
N LEU A 43 0.97 10.49 12.42
CA LEU A 43 -0.24 11.12 11.87
C LEU A 43 -1.43 10.95 12.82
N HIS A 44 -2.26 11.99 12.95
CA HIS A 44 -3.57 11.91 13.61
C HIS A 44 -4.68 11.86 12.57
N TYR A 45 -5.34 10.71 12.41
CA TYR A 45 -6.47 10.55 11.50
C TYR A 45 -7.79 10.97 12.17
N ARG A 46 -8.54 11.87 11.53
CA ARG A 46 -9.85 12.32 12.00
C ARG A 46 -10.97 11.61 11.25
N LYS A 47 -11.76 10.79 11.97
CA LYS A 47 -13.05 10.28 11.46
C LYS A 47 -14.09 11.41 11.42
N TRP A 48 -14.96 11.38 10.43
CA TRP A 48 -16.04 12.37 10.28
C TRP A 48 -17.34 11.69 9.79
N PRO A 49 -18.52 12.33 9.97
CA PRO A 49 -19.83 11.66 9.85
C PRO A 49 -20.22 11.07 8.48
N GLY A 50 -19.45 11.29 7.41
CA GLY A 50 -19.65 10.67 6.10
C GLY A 50 -18.49 9.81 5.62
N ALA A 51 -17.48 9.58 6.46
CA ALA A 51 -16.41 8.66 6.11
C ALA A 51 -16.93 7.22 6.12
N THR A 52 -16.64 6.44 5.07
CA THR A 52 -16.98 5.01 5.01
C THR A 52 -16.41 4.24 6.21
N THR A 53 -15.25 4.67 6.74
CA THR A 53 -14.61 4.09 7.93
C THR A 53 -15.22 4.53 9.27
N ALA A 54 -16.22 5.43 9.25
CA ALA A 54 -16.89 5.91 10.46
C ALA A 54 -18.07 5.01 10.88
N ASN A 55 -18.63 4.22 9.96
CA ASN A 55 -19.73 3.31 10.25
C ASN A 55 -19.27 1.85 10.26
N VAL A 56 -19.22 1.25 11.46
CA VAL A 56 -18.82 -0.16 11.63
C VAL A 56 -19.89 -1.12 11.09
N GLN A 57 -21.16 -0.68 11.01
CA GLN A 57 -22.27 -1.51 10.54
C GLN A 57 -22.20 -1.80 9.03
N ASP A 58 -21.39 -1.07 8.28
CA ASP A 58 -21.17 -1.28 6.85
C ASP A 58 -19.94 -2.16 6.57
N TYR A 59 -19.20 -2.57 7.61
CA TYR A 59 -18.09 -3.51 7.46
C TYR A 59 -18.62 -4.91 7.12
N ARG A 60 -18.16 -5.44 5.99
CA ARG A 60 -18.53 -6.75 5.44
C ARG A 60 -17.22 -7.50 5.16
N PRO A 61 -16.73 -8.30 6.13
CA PRO A 61 -15.44 -8.98 6.03
C PRO A 61 -15.29 -9.80 4.75
N GLU A 62 -16.38 -10.43 4.30
CA GLU A 62 -16.44 -11.24 3.08
C GLU A 62 -16.13 -10.44 1.81
N GLN A 63 -16.44 -9.14 1.79
CA GLN A 63 -16.10 -8.26 0.67
C GLN A 63 -14.60 -7.97 0.61
N GLY A 64 -13.87 -8.16 1.70
CA GLY A 64 -12.42 -7.96 1.76
C GLY A 64 -11.60 -9.09 1.13
N HIS A 65 -12.15 -10.30 1.01
CA HIS A 65 -11.37 -11.45 0.56
C HIS A 65 -10.84 -11.29 -0.87
N ALA A 66 -11.71 -10.94 -1.81
CA ALA A 66 -11.31 -10.71 -3.21
C ALA A 66 -10.31 -9.54 -3.35
N ARG A 67 -10.44 -8.50 -2.52
CA ARG A 67 -9.45 -7.40 -2.48
C ARG A 67 -8.10 -7.91 -2.00
N ASN A 68 -8.09 -8.66 -0.90
CA ASN A 68 -6.87 -9.23 -0.36
C ASN A 68 -6.18 -10.16 -1.36
N GLU A 69 -6.92 -10.99 -2.09
CA GLU A 69 -6.35 -11.85 -3.14
C GLU A 69 -5.66 -11.03 -4.24
N VAL A 70 -6.31 -9.97 -4.75
CA VAL A 70 -5.71 -9.08 -5.76
C VAL A 70 -4.47 -8.37 -5.22
N ILE A 71 -4.53 -7.89 -3.98
CA ILE A 71 -3.41 -7.20 -3.33
C ILE A 71 -2.23 -8.16 -3.16
N LEU A 72 -2.45 -9.32 -2.56
CA LEU A 72 -1.42 -10.31 -2.27
C LEU A 72 -0.83 -10.90 -3.54
N SER A 73 -1.64 -11.17 -4.57
CA SER A 73 -1.14 -11.66 -5.86
C SER A 73 -0.10 -10.71 -6.48
N ARG A 74 -0.28 -9.38 -6.36
CA ARG A 74 0.72 -8.40 -6.81
C ARG A 74 2.00 -8.46 -5.96
N VAL A 75 1.87 -8.62 -4.65
CA VAL A 75 3.02 -8.74 -3.73
C VAL A 75 3.82 -9.99 -4.07
N ASP A 76 3.15 -11.13 -4.20
CA ASP A 76 3.76 -12.41 -4.52
C ASP A 76 4.51 -12.33 -5.85
N ALA A 77 3.88 -11.76 -6.90
CA ALA A 77 4.54 -11.56 -8.18
C ALA A 77 5.82 -10.71 -8.08
N LEU A 78 5.80 -9.62 -7.29
CA LEU A 78 6.99 -8.79 -7.08
C LEU A 78 8.10 -9.54 -6.33
N GLN A 79 7.73 -10.36 -5.34
CA GLN A 79 8.67 -11.19 -4.59
C GLN A 79 9.29 -12.28 -5.47
N GLU A 80 8.48 -12.95 -6.30
CA GLU A 80 8.92 -13.99 -7.24
C GLU A 80 9.88 -13.44 -8.30
N ILE A 81 9.62 -12.24 -8.83
CA ILE A 81 10.52 -11.55 -9.77
C ILE A 81 11.86 -11.21 -9.09
N GLY A 82 11.86 -11.03 -7.76
CA GLY A 82 13.07 -10.76 -6.99
C GLY A 82 13.69 -9.38 -7.23
N TRP A 83 12.98 -8.48 -7.91
CA TRP A 83 13.45 -7.12 -8.13
C TRP A 83 13.51 -6.35 -6.80
N ARG A 84 14.62 -5.63 -6.58
CA ARG A 84 14.81 -4.78 -5.41
C ARG A 84 15.04 -3.34 -5.83
N TRP A 85 14.35 -2.42 -5.18
CA TRP A 85 14.53 -0.99 -5.40
C TRP A 85 15.86 -0.53 -4.80
N ASN A 86 16.62 0.27 -5.56
CA ASN A 86 17.80 0.95 -5.05
C ASN A 86 17.63 2.47 -5.26
N PRO A 87 17.40 3.26 -4.20
CA PRO A 87 17.17 4.69 -4.31
C PRO A 87 18.36 5.44 -4.93
N ALA A 88 19.60 4.99 -4.71
CA ALA A 88 20.79 5.62 -5.28
C ALA A 88 20.88 5.53 -6.82
N ARG A 89 20.21 4.54 -7.43
CA ARG A 89 20.11 4.45 -8.91
C ARG A 89 18.99 5.34 -9.47
N ALA A 90 18.04 5.76 -8.64
CA ALA A 90 16.88 6.52 -9.07
C ALA A 90 17.11 8.04 -9.07
N GLU A 91 18.13 8.53 -8.36
CA GLU A 91 18.51 9.95 -8.30
C GLU A 91 19.41 10.41 -9.47
N ILE A 92 19.78 9.50 -10.39
CA ILE A 92 20.71 9.79 -11.50
C ILE A 92 19.95 10.20 -12.80
N ILE A 93 18.62 10.26 -12.78
CA ILE A 93 17.78 10.65 -13.94
C ILE A 93 17.02 11.95 -13.65
#